data_AF-M3IKK5-F1
#
_entry.id   AF-M3IKK5-F1
#
_cell.length_a   1.000
_cell.length_b   1.000
_cell.length_c   1.000
_cell.angle_alpha   90.00
_cell.angle_beta   90.00
_cell.angle_gamma   90.00
#
_symmetry.space_group_name_H-M   'P 1'
#
loop_
_entity.id
_entity.type
_entity.pdbx_description
1 polymer ?
#
loop_
_entity_poly.entity_id
_entity_poly.type
_entity_poly.pdbx_seq_one_letter_code
_entity_poly.pdbx_strand_id
1 'polypeptide(L)'
;MKKTIILSFFILFLALEPSLLAQPAHNWNSPSEVVKQVKKKFSDLNSYKADFQIQTVSNKKSKNMKGVCLYKKGGRIRYQFNEPSGDEIVS
;
A
#
# COMPACT_ATOMS: atom_id res chain seq x y z
N MET A 1 17.36 -33.64 39.36
CA MET A 1 17.50 -32.18 39.59
C MET A 1 18.09 -31.42 38.40
N LYS A 2 19.12 -31.93 37.69
CA LYS A 2 19.70 -31.22 36.52
C LYS A 2 18.74 -31.12 35.31
N LYS A 3 17.92 -32.16 35.05
CA LYS A 3 16.98 -32.20 33.92
C LYS A 3 15.81 -31.21 34.04
N THR A 4 15.35 -30.92 35.26
CA THR A 4 14.28 -29.95 35.52
C THR A 4 14.74 -28.50 35.33
N ILE A 5 16.01 -28.20 35.60
CA ILE A 5 16.60 -26.86 35.36
C ILE A 5 16.73 -26.58 33.85
N ILE A 6 17.11 -27.58 33.07
CA ILE A 6 17.23 -27.45 31.61
C ILE A 6 15.83 -27.22 30.99
N LEU A 7 14.81 -27.93 31.48
CA LEU A 7 13.45 -27.78 31.00
C LEU A 7 12.86 -26.40 31.35
N SER A 8 13.16 -25.85 32.54
CA SER A 8 12.69 -24.51 32.90
C SER A 8 13.39 -23.41 32.08
N PHE A 9 14.67 -23.57 31.75
CA PHE A 9 15.37 -22.65 30.85
C PHE A 9 14.81 -22.68 29.44
N PHE A 10 14.40 -23.86 28.95
CA PHE A 10 13.80 -24.01 27.63
C PHE A 10 12.41 -23.34 27.54
N ILE A 11 11.61 -23.46 28.60
CA ILE A 11 10.30 -22.78 28.69
C ILE A 11 10.47 -21.26 28.79
N LEU A 12 11.50 -20.77 29.49
CA LEU A 12 11.80 -19.34 29.57
C LEU A 12 12.23 -18.76 28.21
N PHE A 13 12.93 -19.54 27.39
CA PHE A 13 13.35 -19.13 26.04
C PHE A 13 12.18 -19.11 25.03
N LEU A 14 11.21 -20.01 25.20
CA LEU A 14 9.98 -20.04 24.38
C LEU A 14 8.99 -18.91 24.74
N ALA A 15 9.08 -18.35 25.94
CA ALA A 15 8.26 -17.20 26.36
C ALA A 15 8.82 -15.85 25.87
N LEU A 16 10.02 -15.84 25.28
CA LEU A 16 10.61 -14.65 24.67
C LEU A 16 10.07 -14.47 23.25
N GLU A 17 8.75 -14.29 23.14
CA GLU A 17 8.15 -13.72 21.94
C GLU A 17 8.79 -12.35 21.72
N PRO A 18 9.46 -12.09 20.57
CA PRO A 18 9.86 -10.74 20.23
C PRO A 18 8.58 -9.96 19.98
N SER A 19 8.10 -9.29 21.03
CA SER A 19 6.99 -8.37 20.96
C SER A 19 7.30 -7.38 19.85
N LEU A 20 6.59 -7.57 18.74
CA LEU A 20 6.30 -6.64 17.66
C LEU A 20 7.01 -5.30 17.87
N LEU A 21 8.13 -5.12 17.16
CA LEU A 21 8.75 -3.82 16.97
C LEU A 21 7.66 -2.85 16.54
N ALA A 22 7.16 -2.07 17.49
CA ALA A 22 6.15 -1.06 17.25
C ALA A 22 6.70 -0.13 16.17
N GLN A 23 6.12 -0.20 14.98
CA GLN A 23 6.48 0.74 13.92
C GLN A 23 6.18 2.14 14.46
N PRO A 24 7.13 3.08 14.43
CA PRO A 24 6.90 4.41 14.94
C PRO A 24 5.65 5.00 14.27
N ALA A 25 4.67 5.44 15.06
CA ALA A 25 3.44 6.03 14.55
C ALA A 25 3.67 7.31 13.73
N HIS A 26 4.88 7.88 13.81
CA HIS A 26 5.28 9.06 13.07
C HIS A 26 6.15 8.68 11.88
N ASN A 27 5.68 8.98 10.67
CA ASN A 27 6.43 8.81 9.43
C ASN A 27 7.46 9.94 9.30
N TRP A 28 8.67 9.72 9.85
CA TRP A 28 9.78 10.67 9.86
C TRP A 28 10.46 10.94 8.50
N ASN A 29 9.89 10.45 7.39
CA ASN A 29 10.47 10.68 6.07
C ASN A 29 10.39 12.17 5.71
N SER A 30 11.53 12.77 5.35
CA SER A 30 11.52 14.13 4.83
C SER A 30 10.75 14.20 3.51
N PRO A 31 10.06 15.31 3.19
CA PRO A 31 9.34 15.45 1.93
C PRO A 31 10.22 15.14 0.70
N SER A 32 11.49 15.53 0.75
CA SER A 32 12.48 15.26 -0.29
C SER A 32 12.74 13.78 -0.51
N GLU A 33 12.82 12.99 0.56
CA GLU A 33 12.99 11.54 0.48
C GLU A 33 11.77 10.86 -0.11
N VAL A 34 10.56 11.29 0.29
CA VAL A 34 9.30 10.79 -0.29
C VAL A 34 9.27 11.07 -1.79
N VAL A 35 9.61 12.29 -2.21
CA VAL A 35 9.68 12.66 -3.64
C VAL A 35 10.69 11.79 -4.39
N LYS A 36 11.87 11.55 -3.82
CA LYS A 36 12.91 10.70 -4.43
C LYS A 36 12.41 9.25 -4.60
N GLN A 37 11.76 8.69 -3.58
CA GLN A 37 11.21 7.34 -3.64
C GLN A 37 10.08 7.22 -4.67
N VAL A 38 9.17 8.19 -4.71
CA VAL A 38 8.09 8.23 -5.70
C VAL A 38 8.67 8.33 -7.10
N LYS A 39 9.59 9.28 -7.36
CA LYS A 39 10.24 9.43 -8.67
C LYS A 39 10.93 8.15 -9.12
N LYS A 40 11.64 7.47 -8.21
CA LYS A 40 12.30 6.18 -8.50
C LYS A 40 11.29 5.10 -8.90
N LYS A 41 10.21 4.93 -8.13
CA LYS A 41 9.16 3.96 -8.46
C LYS A 41 8.57 4.21 -9.85
N PHE A 42 8.26 5.46 -10.19
CA PHE A 42 7.73 5.82 -11.51
C PHE A 42 8.77 5.78 -12.63
N SER A 43 10.06 5.98 -12.36
CA SER A 43 11.12 5.84 -13.38
C SER A 43 11.34 4.39 -13.81
N ASP A 44 11.16 3.47 -12.87
CA ASP A 44 11.37 2.04 -13.06
C ASP A 44 10.14 1.38 -13.73
N LEU A 45 8.97 2.02 -13.66
CA LEU A 45 7.73 1.60 -14.31
C LEU A 45 7.72 2.00 -15.81
N ASN A 46 7.68 1.01 -16.71
CA ASN A 46 7.53 1.24 -18.15
C ASN A 46 6.06 1.40 -18.58
N SER A 47 5.21 0.49 -18.11
CA SER A 47 3.76 0.52 -18.34
C SER A 47 3.08 -0.24 -17.22
N TYR A 48 1.86 0.17 -16.87
CA TYR A 48 1.08 -0.48 -15.85
C TYR A 48 -0.40 -0.43 -16.21
N LYS A 49 -1.13 -1.49 -15.84
CA LYS A 49 -2.58 -1.60 -16.00
C LYS A 49 -3.15 -2.11 -14.68
N ALA A 50 -4.18 -1.46 -14.18
CA ALA A 50 -4.90 -1.92 -13.00
C ALA A 50 -6.37 -1.56 -13.08
N ASP A 51 -7.21 -2.42 -12.51
CA ASP A 51 -8.61 -2.11 -12.26
C ASP A 51 -8.70 -1.18 -11.04
N PHE A 52 -9.61 -0.21 -11.10
CA PHE A 52 -9.86 0.70 -9.99
C PHE A 52 -11.35 0.71 -9.61
N GLN A 53 -11.60 1.01 -8.34
CA GLN A 53 -12.93 1.30 -7.81
C GLN A 53 -12.85 2.54 -6.93
N ILE A 54 -13.75 3.49 -7.18
CA ILE A 54 -13.92 4.72 -6.42
C ILE A 54 -15.26 4.63 -5.71
N GLN A 55 -15.27 4.80 -4.40
CA GLN A 55 -16.48 4.97 -3.62
C GLN A 55 -16.52 6.42 -3.11
N THR A 56 -17.50 7.19 -3.59
CA THR A 56 -17.73 8.56 -3.14
C THR A 56 -18.92 8.55 -2.19
N VAL A 57 -18.74 9.09 -0.98
CA VAL A 57 -19.82 9.31 -0.01
C VAL A 57 -20.03 10.81 0.15
N SER A 58 -21.22 11.30 -0.20
CA SER A 58 -21.60 12.70 -0.09
C SER A 58 -23.05 12.83 0.30
N ASN A 59 -23.38 13.67 1.28
CA ASN A 59 -24.75 13.93 1.73
C ASN A 59 -25.57 12.64 1.98
N LYS A 60 -24.98 11.66 2.67
CA LYS A 60 -25.54 10.32 2.95
C LYS A 60 -25.85 9.45 1.70
N LYS A 61 -25.46 9.89 0.51
CA LYS A 61 -25.54 9.10 -0.74
C LYS A 61 -24.16 8.52 -1.06
N SER A 62 -24.14 7.26 -1.51
CA SER A 62 -22.93 6.60 -2.02
C SER A 62 -23.02 6.46 -3.53
N LYS A 63 -21.95 6.83 -4.22
CA LYS A 63 -21.73 6.54 -5.64
C LYS A 63 -20.51 5.65 -5.76
N ASN A 64 -20.65 4.53 -6.45
CA ASN A 64 -19.54 3.66 -6.80
C ASN A 64 -19.21 3.86 -8.28
N MET A 65 -17.93 3.99 -8.59
CA MET A 65 -17.42 4.06 -9.95
C MET A 65 -16.30 3.04 -10.12
N LYS A 66 -16.20 2.40 -11.28
CA LYS A 66 -15.14 1.43 -11.57
C LYS A 66 -14.60 1.61 -12.97
N GLY A 67 -13.39 1.12 -13.20
CA GLY A 67 -12.75 1.22 -14.49
C GLY A 67 -11.35 0.63 -14.52
N VAL A 68 -10.62 0.96 -15.57
CA VAL A 68 -9.23 0.55 -15.80
C VAL A 68 -8.35 1.79 -15.83
N CYS A 69 -7.26 1.78 -15.07
CA CYS A 69 -6.18 2.74 -15.14
C CYS A 69 -5.04 2.16 -15.98
N LEU A 70 -4.56 2.94 -16.93
CA LEU A 70 -3.43 2.63 -17.80
C LEU A 70 -2.37 3.70 -17.60
N TYR A 71 -1.16 3.27 -17.28
CA TYR A 71 0.01 4.13 -17.19
C TYR A 71 1.04 3.72 -18.24
N LYS A 72 1.71 4.72 -18.82
CA LYS A 72 2.90 4.54 -19.63
C LYS A 72 3.97 5.55 -19.23
N LYS A 73 5.22 5.10 -19.27
CA LYS A 73 6.41 5.91 -18.98
C LYS A 73 6.36 7.25 -19.72
N GLY A 74 6.79 8.30 -19.02
CA GLY A 74 6.67 9.68 -19.50
C GLY A 74 5.42 10.39 -19.00
N GLY A 75 4.75 9.85 -17.98
CA GLY A 75 3.63 10.53 -17.29
C GLY A 75 2.28 10.35 -17.97
N ARG A 76 2.17 9.48 -18.98
CA ARG A 76 0.92 9.27 -19.71
C ARG A 76 0.01 8.39 -18.87
N ILE A 77 -1.15 8.92 -18.49
CA ILE A 77 -2.12 8.22 -17.67
C ILE A 77 -3.48 8.28 -18.37
N ARG A 78 -4.19 7.15 -18.38
CA ARG A 78 -5.55 7.05 -18.88
C ARG A 78 -6.41 6.30 -17.88
N TYR A 79 -7.50 6.91 -17.46
CA TYR A 79 -8.56 6.26 -16.70
C TYR A 79 -9.75 6.05 -17.61
N GLN A 80 -10.18 4.81 -17.76
CA GLN A 80 -11.36 4.44 -18.53
C GLN A 80 -12.42 3.91 -17.59
N PHE A 81 -13.55 4.61 -17.47
CA PHE A 81 -14.65 4.19 -16.60
C PHE A 81 -15.55 3.20 -17.32
N ASN A 82 -15.86 2.10 -16.62
CA ASN A 82 -16.71 1.02 -17.10
C ASN A 82 -18.08 1.04 -16.40
N GLU A 83 -18.13 1.54 -15.16
CA GLU A 83 -19.37 1.65 -14.37
C GLU A 83 -19.37 2.98 -13.61
N PRO A 84 -20.27 3.94 -13.90
CA PRO A 84 -20.99 4.06 -15.17
C PRO A 84 -19.99 4.20 -16.32
N SER A 85 -20.31 3.59 -17.47
CA SER A 85 -19.44 3.64 -18.64
C SER A 85 -19.45 5.01 -19.31
N GLY A 86 -18.34 5.37 -19.97
CA GLY A 86 -18.32 6.47 -20.95
C GLY A 86 -17.43 7.65 -20.56
N ASP A 87 -17.02 7.73 -19.29
CA ASP A 87 -16.05 8.74 -18.86
C ASP A 87 -14.62 8.26 -19.16
N GLU A 88 -13.77 9.15 -19.68
CA GLU A 88 -12.33 8.92 -19.85
C GLU A 88 -11.56 10.15 -19.34
N ILE A 89 -10.48 9.91 -18.58
CA ILE A 89 -9.55 10.95 -18.16
C ILE A 89 -8.19 10.63 -18.77
N VAL A 90 -7.60 11.57 -19.51
CA VAL A 90 -6.29 11.43 -20.16
C VAL A 90 -5.38 12.56 -19.70
N SER A 91 -4.15 12.21 -19.31
CA SER A 91 -3.08 13.16 -18.93
C SER A 91 -1.74 12.78 -19.55
#